data_AF-A0A8J3HQL9-F1
#
_entry.id   AF-A0A8J3HQL9-F1
#
_cell.length_a   1.000
_cell.length_b   1.000
_cell.length_c   1.000
_cell.angle_alpha   90.00
_cell.angle_beta   90.00
_cell.angle_gamma   90.00
#
_symmetry.space_group_name_H-M   'P 1'
#
loop_
_entity.id
_entity.type
_entity.pdbx_description
1 polymer ?
#
loop_
_entity_poly.entity_id
_entity_poly.type
_entity_poly.pdbx_seq_one_letter_code
_entity_poly.pdbx_strand_id
1 'polypeptide(L)'
;MWGDGGVYGAWAQTMDRWARSEPIDPSALPPLAPEYFDAGTWARLADRITTAVSERLITWAGVTSRSLGAAGDEFATARALTQARTGLRAVRAMAVLPQLPEELRTRLLALVDEQVREAQRQLERQAAADLGGRDRRFAEQRLRTIRDNGLTAVLAEAPAPSATDGWLGATTPPRRIVDPG
;
A
#
# COMPACT_ATOMS: atom_id res chain seq x y z
N MET A 1 -4.39 -2.71 -32.14
CA MET A 1 -4.32 -1.34 -32.68
C MET A 1 -4.39 -0.41 -31.48
N TRP A 2 -3.26 0.13 -31.02
CA TRP A 2 -3.20 0.92 -29.77
C TRP A 2 -3.41 2.40 -30.12
N GLY A 3 -4.67 2.82 -30.19
CA GLY A 3 -5.02 4.25 -30.18
C GLY A 3 -4.82 4.83 -28.77
N ASP A 4 -4.45 6.11 -28.68
CA ASP A 4 -4.35 6.95 -27.47
C ASP A 4 -2.99 7.05 -26.74
N GLY A 5 -1.86 6.84 -27.43
CA GLY A 5 -0.53 7.25 -26.92
C GLY A 5 0.42 6.12 -26.52
N GLY A 6 0.16 4.90 -26.98
CA GLY A 6 1.06 3.76 -26.85
C GLY A 6 1.31 3.30 -25.41
N VAL A 7 2.45 2.63 -25.19
CA VAL A 7 2.88 2.11 -23.88
C VAL A 7 2.93 3.23 -22.82
N TYR A 8 3.42 4.41 -23.18
CA TYR A 8 3.45 5.57 -22.29
C TYR A 8 2.04 5.98 -21.83
N GLY A 9 1.10 6.15 -22.76
CA GLY A 9 -0.27 6.58 -22.45
C GLY A 9 -1.00 5.59 -21.54
N ALA A 10 -0.85 4.29 -21.80
CA ALA A 10 -1.43 3.23 -20.97
C ALA A 10 -0.91 3.29 -19.53
N TRP A 11 0.40 3.44 -19.35
CA TRP A 11 1.00 3.59 -18.03
C TRP A 11 0.57 4.88 -17.34
N ALA A 12 0.65 6.02 -18.01
CA ALA A 12 0.30 7.32 -17.45
C ALA A 12 -1.15 7.36 -16.97
N GLN A 13 -2.10 6.89 -17.79
CA GLN A 13 -3.51 6.86 -17.43
C GLN A 13 -3.79 5.90 -16.27
N THR A 14 -3.16 4.71 -16.29
CA THR A 14 -3.34 3.71 -15.23
C THR A 14 -2.77 4.22 -13.90
N MET A 15 -1.60 4.86 -13.91
CA MET A 15 -1.00 5.44 -12.70
C MET A 15 -1.86 6.56 -12.09
N ASP A 16 -2.43 7.45 -12.91
CA ASP A 16 -3.33 8.50 -12.43
C ASP A 16 -4.57 7.93 -11.74
N ARG A 17 -5.22 6.95 -12.37
CA ARG A 17 -6.43 6.30 -11.83
C ARG A 17 -6.10 5.51 -10.56
N TRP A 18 -4.96 4.84 -10.56
CA TRP A 18 -4.51 4.02 -9.43
C TRP A 18 -4.14 4.91 -8.23
N ALA A 19 -3.48 6.05 -8.46
CA ALA A 19 -3.20 7.02 -7.41
C ALA A 19 -4.48 7.51 -6.72
N ARG A 20 -5.56 7.72 -7.49
CA ARG A 20 -6.90 8.10 -6.99
C ARG A 20 -7.68 6.99 -6.30
N SER A 21 -7.06 5.85 -6.04
CA SER A 21 -7.73 4.70 -5.41
C SER A 21 -8.86 4.07 -6.21
N GLU A 22 -8.85 4.21 -7.54
CA GLU A 22 -9.76 3.45 -8.40
C GLU A 22 -9.39 1.94 -8.40
N PRO A 23 -10.39 1.04 -8.51
CA PRO A 23 -10.18 -0.41 -8.50
C PRO A 23 -9.67 -0.90 -9.85
N ILE A 24 -8.43 -0.56 -10.17
CA ILE A 24 -7.74 -0.98 -11.38
C ILE A 24 -6.53 -1.87 -11.05
N ASP A 25 -6.28 -2.85 -11.92
CA ASP A 25 -5.17 -3.78 -11.79
C ASP A 25 -3.99 -3.34 -12.69
N PRO A 26 -2.88 -2.85 -12.11
CA PRO A 26 -1.72 -2.44 -12.89
C PRO A 26 -0.92 -3.62 -13.45
N SER A 27 -1.19 -4.87 -13.06
CA SER A 27 -0.48 -6.05 -13.58
C SER A 27 -0.80 -6.37 -15.04
N ALA A 28 -1.91 -5.83 -15.56
CA ALA A 28 -2.30 -5.96 -16.96
C ALA A 28 -1.56 -5.00 -17.91
N LEU A 29 -0.68 -4.14 -17.37
CA LEU A 29 0.07 -3.18 -18.18
C LEU A 29 1.10 -3.86 -19.09
N PRO A 30 1.43 -3.27 -20.24
CA PRO A 30 2.54 -3.74 -21.06
C PRO A 30 3.88 -3.53 -20.33
N PRO A 31 4.89 -4.38 -20.57
CA PRO A 31 6.22 -4.19 -20.01
C PRO A 31 6.86 -2.89 -20.49
N LEU A 32 7.55 -2.19 -19.59
CA LEU A 32 8.35 -1.02 -19.88
C LEU A 32 9.79 -1.43 -20.17
N ALA A 33 10.30 -0.96 -21.30
CA ALA A 33 11.72 -1.02 -21.63
C ALA A 33 12.21 0.43 -21.81
N PRO A 34 13.13 0.93 -20.96
CA PRO A 34 13.64 2.31 -21.04
C PRO A 34 14.21 2.64 -22.42
N GLU A 35 14.72 1.63 -23.14
CA GLU A 35 15.33 1.74 -24.46
C GLU A 35 14.35 2.14 -25.56
N TYR A 36 13.05 1.99 -25.33
CA TYR A 36 11.99 2.41 -26.26
C TYR A 36 11.61 3.89 -26.13
N PHE A 37 12.22 4.62 -25.20
CA PHE A 37 11.93 6.02 -24.94
C PHE A 37 13.20 6.86 -25.07
N ASP A 38 13.06 8.13 -25.46
CA ASP A 38 14.13 9.09 -25.23
C ASP A 38 14.29 9.37 -23.72
N ALA A 39 15.48 9.82 -23.32
CA ALA A 39 15.81 10.03 -21.91
C ALA A 39 14.84 10.98 -21.18
N GLY A 40 14.32 12.01 -21.88
CA GLY A 40 13.37 12.95 -21.31
C GLY A 40 12.00 12.34 -21.06
N THR A 41 11.50 11.57 -22.04
CA THR A 41 10.21 10.86 -21.92
C THR A 41 10.29 9.77 -20.85
N TRP A 42 11.37 9.01 -20.79
CA TRP A 42 11.58 8.01 -19.74
C TRP A 42 11.59 8.65 -18.34
N ALA A 43 12.37 9.73 -18.16
CA ALA A 43 12.46 10.42 -16.87
C ALA A 43 11.08 10.92 -16.38
N ARG A 44 10.27 11.49 -17.30
CA ARG A 44 8.90 11.93 -16.98
C ARG A 44 7.98 10.77 -16.60
N LEU A 45 8.09 9.63 -17.29
CA LEU A 45 7.29 8.46 -16.96
C LEU A 45 7.67 7.88 -15.58
N ALA A 46 8.96 7.74 -15.31
CA ALA A 46 9.46 7.26 -14.03
C ALA A 46 9.07 8.19 -12.87
N ASP A 47 9.13 9.49 -13.08
CA ASP A 47 8.67 10.50 -12.12
C ASP A 47 7.16 10.40 -11.87
N ARG A 48 6.36 10.21 -12.91
CA ARG A 48 4.91 10.01 -12.79
C ARG A 48 4.55 8.74 -12.01
N ILE A 49 5.23 7.63 -12.27
CA ILE A 49 5.04 6.38 -11.52
C ILE A 49 5.40 6.61 -10.03
N THR A 50 6.54 7.25 -9.77
CA THR A 50 6.98 7.56 -8.40
C THR A 50 6.00 8.48 -7.67
N THR A 51 5.45 9.47 -8.37
CA THR A 51 4.44 10.39 -7.86
C THR A 51 3.16 9.64 -7.51
N ALA A 52 2.66 8.78 -8.40
CA ALA A 52 1.47 7.96 -8.14
C ALA A 52 1.63 7.07 -6.90
N VAL A 53 2.80 6.45 -6.71
CA VAL A 53 3.13 5.66 -5.49
C VAL A 53 3.04 6.53 -4.25
N SER A 54 3.66 7.71 -4.31
CA SER A 54 3.70 8.64 -3.18
C SER A 54 2.30 9.14 -2.82
N GLU A 55 1.48 9.50 -3.81
CA GLU A 55 0.08 9.90 -3.60
C GLU A 55 -0.75 8.78 -2.99
N ARG A 56 -0.54 7.53 -3.44
CA ARG A 56 -1.25 6.38 -2.88
C ARG A 56 -0.85 6.11 -1.43
N LEU A 57 0.44 6.28 -1.09
CA LEU A 57 0.93 6.20 0.29
C LEU A 57 0.38 7.32 1.17
N ILE A 58 0.30 8.56 0.68
CA ILE A 58 -0.31 9.68 1.41
C ILE A 58 -1.78 9.39 1.71
N THR A 59 -2.51 8.91 0.70
CA THR A 59 -3.94 8.55 0.85
C THR A 59 -4.11 7.42 1.87
N TRP A 60 -3.29 6.37 1.77
CA TRP A 60 -3.26 5.27 2.72
C TRP A 60 -2.96 5.75 4.16
N ALA A 61 -1.97 6.62 4.34
CA ALA A 61 -1.61 7.17 5.64
C ALA A 61 -2.77 7.98 6.25
N GLY A 62 -3.44 8.80 5.44
CA GLY A 62 -4.62 9.56 5.85
C GLY A 62 -5.79 8.67 6.29
N VAL A 63 -6.10 7.60 5.53
CA VAL A 63 -7.15 6.63 5.89
C VAL A 63 -6.79 5.87 7.17
N THR A 64 -5.53 5.44 7.30
CA THR A 64 -5.03 4.71 8.47
C THR A 64 -5.09 5.57 9.72
N SER A 65 -4.61 6.82 9.64
CA SER A 65 -4.65 7.76 10.75
C SER A 65 -6.08 8.03 11.24
N ARG A 66 -7.03 8.26 10.32
CA ARG A 66 -8.46 8.42 10.67
C ARG A 66 -9.04 7.17 11.34
N SER A 67 -8.73 5.99 10.80
CA SER A 67 -9.22 4.71 11.34
C SER A 67 -8.70 4.45 12.76
N LEU A 68 -7.42 4.77 13.02
CA LEU A 68 -6.81 4.65 14.34
C LEU A 68 -7.29 5.73 15.32
N GLY A 69 -7.61 6.93 14.84
CA GLY A 69 -8.22 7.99 15.65
C GLY A 69 -9.64 7.65 16.08
N ALA A 70 -10.39 6.92 15.26
CA ALA A 70 -11.74 6.45 15.55
C ALA A 70 -11.79 5.13 16.37
N ALA A 71 -10.65 4.45 16.54
CA ALA A 71 -10.59 3.21 17.30
C ALA A 71 -10.73 3.49 18.80
N GLY A 72 -11.85 3.04 19.38
CA GLY A 72 -12.16 3.23 20.80
C GLY A 72 -11.55 2.17 21.73
N ASP A 73 -11.04 1.06 21.18
CA ASP A 73 -10.50 -0.06 21.95
C ASP A 73 -9.34 -0.77 21.21
N GLU A 74 -8.75 -1.75 21.89
CA GLU A 74 -7.64 -2.57 21.41
C GLU A 74 -8.01 -3.38 20.16
N PHE A 75 -9.21 -3.96 20.12
CA PHE A 75 -9.63 -4.78 18.98
C PHE A 75 -9.83 -3.94 17.72
N ALA A 76 -10.45 -2.76 17.86
CA ALA A 76 -10.60 -1.79 16.79
C ALA A 76 -9.24 -1.29 16.29
N THR A 77 -8.28 -1.08 17.20
CA THR A 77 -6.91 -0.70 16.86
C THR A 77 -6.21 -1.79 16.06
N ALA A 78 -6.24 -3.04 16.53
CA ALA A 78 -5.64 -4.19 15.85
C ALA A 78 -6.27 -4.43 14.46
N ARG A 79 -7.60 -4.27 14.35
CA ARG A 79 -8.32 -4.35 13.08
C ARG A 79 -7.88 -3.25 12.12
N ALA A 80 -7.76 -2.01 12.58
CA ALA A 80 -7.30 -0.88 11.76
C ALA A 80 -5.87 -1.10 11.24
N LEU A 81 -4.96 -1.60 12.08
CA LEU A 81 -3.60 -1.96 11.68
C LEU A 81 -3.56 -3.11 10.66
N THR A 82 -4.41 -4.11 10.84
CA THR A 82 -4.54 -5.22 9.88
C THR A 82 -5.04 -4.73 8.52
N GLN A 83 -6.06 -3.86 8.49
CA GLN A 83 -6.52 -3.24 7.25
C GLN A 83 -5.44 -2.36 6.60
N ALA A 84 -4.69 -1.61 7.41
CA ALA A 84 -3.59 -0.79 6.93
C ALA A 84 -2.50 -1.64 6.26
N ARG A 85 -2.16 -2.81 6.82
CA ARG A 85 -1.21 -3.75 6.20
C ARG A 85 -1.71 -4.25 4.84
N THR A 86 -3.00 -4.53 4.69
CA THR A 86 -3.57 -4.90 3.37
C THR A 86 -3.38 -3.81 2.33
N GLY A 87 -3.57 -2.53 2.71
CA GLY A 87 -3.25 -1.41 1.83
C GLY A 87 -1.77 -1.35 1.41
N LEU A 88 -0.86 -1.57 2.35
CA LEU A 88 0.58 -1.58 2.07
C LEU A 88 1.00 -2.72 1.16
N ARG A 89 0.40 -3.91 1.29
CA ARG A 89 0.65 -5.04 0.38
C ARG A 89 0.33 -4.66 -1.07
N ALA A 90 -0.80 -4.00 -1.31
CA ALA A 90 -1.18 -3.57 -2.65
C ALA A 90 -0.18 -2.56 -3.24
N VAL A 91 0.33 -1.62 -2.42
CA VAL A 91 1.35 -0.66 -2.86
C VAL A 91 2.69 -1.36 -3.13
N ARG A 92 3.13 -2.29 -2.27
CA ARG A 92 4.35 -3.08 -2.47
C ARG A 92 4.27 -3.97 -3.72
N ALA A 93 3.11 -4.60 -3.96
CA ALA A 93 2.88 -5.41 -5.15
C ALA A 93 3.05 -4.58 -6.44
N MET A 94 2.57 -3.33 -6.45
CA MET A 94 2.78 -2.41 -7.58
C MET A 94 4.26 -2.10 -7.79
N ALA A 95 4.98 -1.79 -6.70
CA ALA A 95 6.40 -1.45 -6.76
C ALA A 95 7.31 -2.58 -7.30
N VAL A 96 6.84 -3.83 -7.30
CA VAL A 96 7.60 -4.99 -7.78
C VAL A 96 7.06 -5.62 -9.05
N LEU A 97 6.14 -4.94 -9.75
CA LEU A 97 5.55 -5.45 -10.99
C LEU A 97 6.63 -5.83 -12.01
N PRO A 98 6.61 -7.05 -12.58
CA PRO A 98 7.63 -7.49 -13.54
C PRO A 98 7.66 -6.64 -14.83
N GLN A 99 6.59 -5.88 -15.08
CA GLN A 99 6.49 -4.91 -16.16
C GLN A 99 7.37 -3.67 -15.94
N LEU A 100 7.87 -3.43 -14.73
CA LEU A 100 8.76 -2.33 -14.40
C LEU A 100 10.24 -2.75 -14.57
N PRO A 101 11.11 -1.86 -15.05
CA PRO A 101 12.56 -2.11 -15.08
C PRO A 101 13.10 -2.33 -13.66
N GLU A 102 14.11 -3.19 -13.53
CA GLU A 102 14.69 -3.59 -12.24
C GLU A 102 15.12 -2.39 -11.38
N GLU A 103 15.76 -1.40 -11.99
CA GLU A 103 16.19 -0.18 -11.28
C GLU A 103 15.01 0.58 -10.67
N LEU A 104 13.91 0.71 -11.43
CA LEU A 104 12.72 1.40 -10.95
C LEU A 104 12.01 0.58 -9.87
N ARG A 105 11.94 -0.76 -10.03
CA ARG A 105 11.40 -1.65 -8.99
C ARG A 105 12.15 -1.51 -7.67
N THR A 106 13.48 -1.56 -7.73
CA THR A 106 14.35 -1.44 -6.55
C THR A 106 14.12 -0.10 -5.85
N ARG A 107 14.09 0.99 -6.62
CA ARG A 107 13.87 2.34 -6.08
C ARG A 107 12.48 2.49 -5.45
N LEU A 108 11.43 2.02 -6.12
CA LEU A 108 10.06 2.11 -5.62
C LEU A 108 9.85 1.25 -4.38
N LEU A 109 10.36 0.02 -4.36
CA LEU A 109 10.26 -0.85 -3.20
C LEU A 109 10.99 -0.24 -1.99
N ALA A 110 12.20 0.29 -2.19
CA ALA A 110 12.93 0.98 -1.12
C ALA A 110 12.16 2.20 -0.58
N LEU A 111 11.53 2.99 -1.46
CA LEU A 111 10.69 4.12 -1.07
C LEU A 111 9.50 3.65 -0.22
N VAL A 112 8.76 2.64 -0.68
CA VAL A 112 7.60 2.11 0.03
C VAL A 112 8.02 1.55 1.39
N ASP A 113 9.06 0.74 1.43
CA ASP A 113 9.54 0.12 2.66
C ASP A 113 10.01 1.17 3.69
N GLU A 114 10.65 2.27 3.25
CA GLU A 114 11.01 3.35 4.16
C GLU A 114 9.79 4.11 4.69
N GLN A 115 8.78 4.35 3.85
CA GLN A 115 7.53 4.96 4.28
C GLN A 115 6.77 4.09 5.29
N VAL A 116 6.82 2.76 5.15
CA VAL A 116 6.26 1.83 6.15
C VAL A 116 6.97 1.97 7.49
N ARG A 117 8.30 2.04 7.49
CA ARG A 117 9.09 2.21 8.73
C ARG A 117 8.80 3.56 9.38
N GLU A 118 8.73 4.64 8.61
CA GLU A 118 8.43 5.96 9.15
C GLU A 118 7.00 6.04 9.73
N ALA A 119 6.01 5.47 9.03
CA ALA A 119 4.65 5.39 9.54
C ALA A 119 4.58 4.61 10.86
N GLN A 120 5.27 3.47 10.98
CA GLN A 120 5.35 2.73 12.23
C GLN A 120 5.98 3.57 13.35
N ARG A 121 7.12 4.23 13.09
CA ARG A 121 7.78 5.11 14.06
C ARG A 121 6.87 6.24 14.51
N GLN A 122 6.13 6.85 13.58
CA GLN A 122 5.20 7.92 13.89
C GLN A 122 4.06 7.45 14.79
N LEU A 123 3.48 6.27 14.51
CA LEU A 123 2.43 5.68 15.34
C LEU A 123 2.91 5.40 16.76
N GLU A 124 4.12 4.85 16.90
CA GLU A 124 4.70 4.59 18.21
C GLU A 124 5.00 5.88 18.98
N ARG A 125 5.52 6.92 18.30
CA ARG A 125 5.75 8.23 18.92
C ARG A 125 4.45 8.88 19.40
N GLN A 126 3.38 8.79 18.61
CA GLN A 126 2.06 9.32 18.98
C GLN A 126 1.51 8.59 20.21
N ALA A 127 1.52 7.26 20.22
CA ALA A 127 1.06 6.49 21.37
C ALA A 127 1.94 6.70 22.62
N ALA A 128 3.24 6.90 22.45
CA ALA A 128 4.15 7.19 23.55
C ALA A 128 3.94 8.60 24.13
N ALA A 129 3.57 9.60 23.32
CA ALA A 129 3.26 10.95 23.80
C ALA A 129 2.06 10.95 24.77
N ASP A 130 1.09 10.06 24.55
CA ASP A 130 -0.09 9.92 25.41
C ASP A 130 0.24 9.34 26.81
N LEU A 131 1.42 8.73 27.00
CA LEU A 131 1.87 8.18 28.29
C LEU A 131 2.07 9.25 29.38
N GLY A 132 2.24 10.52 28.98
CA GLY A 132 2.29 11.66 29.91
C GLY A 132 0.93 12.13 30.40
N GLY A 133 -0.17 11.56 29.89
CA GLY A 133 -1.54 11.92 30.21
C GLY A 133 -2.10 11.25 31.47
N ARG A 134 -3.37 11.55 31.75
CA ARG A 134 -4.09 11.04 32.94
C ARG A 134 -4.35 9.52 32.91
N ASP A 135 -4.31 8.88 31.75
CA ASP A 135 -4.58 7.44 31.60
C ASP A 135 -3.39 6.66 31.01
N ARG A 136 -2.33 6.56 31.82
CA ARG A 136 -1.09 5.88 31.46
C ARG A 136 -1.29 4.41 31.09
N ARG A 137 -2.19 3.69 31.80
CA ARG A 137 -2.43 2.27 31.54
C ARG A 137 -3.03 2.04 30.16
N PHE A 138 -3.99 2.88 29.78
CA PHE A 138 -4.58 2.85 28.43
C PHE A 138 -3.52 3.11 27.35
N ALA A 139 -2.66 4.11 27.55
CA ALA A 139 -1.58 4.42 26.60
C ALA A 139 -0.52 3.30 26.50
N GLU A 140 -0.13 2.67 27.61
CA GLU A 140 0.78 1.50 27.62
C GLU A 140 0.16 0.31 26.88
N GLN A 141 -1.14 0.04 27.09
CA GLN A 141 -1.85 -1.03 26.40
C GLN A 141 -1.94 -0.76 24.90
N ARG A 142 -2.31 0.46 24.50
CA ARG A 142 -2.37 0.88 23.10
C ARG A 142 -1.01 0.73 22.40
N LEU A 143 0.08 1.15 23.05
CA LEU A 143 1.43 1.00 22.51
C LEU A 143 1.81 -0.48 22.31
N ARG A 144 1.43 -1.34 23.25
CA ARG A 144 1.64 -2.80 23.12
C ARG A 144 0.88 -3.34 21.91
N THR A 145 -0.40 -3.02 21.77
CA THR A 145 -1.22 -3.45 20.63
C THR A 145 -0.61 -3.01 19.29
N ILE A 146 -0.08 -1.78 19.21
CA ILE A 146 0.58 -1.25 18.01
C ILE A 146 1.85 -2.05 17.66
N ARG A 147 2.65 -2.43 18.66
CA ARG A 147 3.87 -3.23 18.44
C ARG A 147 3.55 -4.65 18.03
N ASP A 148 2.57 -5.27 18.69
CA ASP A 148 2.15 -6.64 18.40
C ASP A 148 1.49 -6.75 17.00
N ASN A 149 0.91 -5.66 16.50
CA ASN A 149 0.25 -5.57 15.19
C ASN A 149 0.96 -4.61 14.23
N GLY A 150 2.30 -4.52 14.33
CA GLY A 150 3.10 -3.53 13.60
C GLY A 150 2.89 -3.56 12.08
N LEU A 151 2.88 -2.38 11.47
CA LEU A 151 2.80 -2.22 10.01
C LEU A 151 4.00 -2.87 9.31
N THR A 152 5.15 -2.87 9.97
CA THR A 152 6.41 -3.46 9.50
C THR A 152 6.34 -4.96 9.27
N ALA A 153 5.32 -5.66 9.79
CA ALA A 153 5.08 -7.07 9.47
C ALA A 153 4.97 -7.31 7.96
N VAL A 154 4.46 -6.34 7.20
CA VAL A 154 4.38 -6.44 5.74
C VAL A 154 5.76 -6.55 5.08
N LEU A 155 6.81 -6.03 5.70
CA LEU A 155 8.17 -6.02 5.14
C LEU A 155 8.83 -7.41 5.18
N ALA A 156 8.41 -8.26 6.12
CA ALA A 156 8.88 -9.65 6.23
C ALA A 156 8.25 -10.56 5.16
N GLU A 157 7.17 -10.11 4.53
CA GLU A 157 6.50 -10.83 3.45
C GLU A 157 7.18 -10.51 2.12
N ALA A 158 7.43 -11.55 1.31
CA ALA A 158 7.85 -11.36 -0.07
C ALA A 158 6.77 -10.58 -0.82
N PRO A 159 7.10 -9.46 -1.49
CA PRO A 159 6.13 -8.72 -2.26
C PRO A 159 5.73 -9.59 -3.46
N ALA A 160 4.54 -10.17 -3.43
CA ALA A 160 4.00 -10.96 -4.53
C ALA A 160 3.04 -10.09 -5.36
N PRO A 161 3.06 -10.18 -6.70
CA PRO A 161 2.02 -9.61 -7.53
C PRO A 161 0.74 -10.43 -7.31
N SER A 162 -0.04 -10.09 -6.27
CA SER A 162 -1.33 -10.72 -6.03
C SER A 162 -2.33 -10.26 -7.08
N ALA A 163 -2.83 -11.21 -7.88
CA ALA A 163 -4.04 -11.05 -8.65
C ALA A 163 -5.18 -10.66 -7.69
N THR A 164 -5.75 -9.48 -7.94
CA THR A 164 -7.09 -9.04 -7.53
C THR A 164 -7.55 -9.41 -6.11
N ASP A 165 -7.46 -8.48 -5.16
CA ASP A 165 -8.31 -8.52 -3.96
C ASP A 165 -8.77 -7.13 -3.51
N GLY A 166 -9.99 -6.78 -3.94
CA GLY A 166 -11.06 -6.41 -3.03
C GLY A 166 -10.86 -5.23 -2.08
N TRP A 167 -10.42 -4.07 -2.58
CA TRP A 167 -10.41 -2.84 -1.78
C TRP A 167 -11.79 -2.14 -1.67
N LEU A 168 -12.84 -2.73 -2.25
CA LEU A 168 -14.23 -2.27 -2.10
C LEU A 168 -15.13 -3.49 -1.82
N GLY A 169 -15.46 -3.69 -0.53
CA GLY A 169 -16.59 -4.47 -0.04
C GLY A 169 -16.99 -5.74 -0.80
N ALA A 170 -16.42 -6.87 -0.43
CA ALA A 170 -17.10 -8.16 -0.57
C ALA A 170 -16.73 -9.07 0.60
N THR A 171 -17.48 -8.97 1.69
CA THR A 171 -17.62 -10.08 2.63
C THR A 171 -18.36 -11.21 1.91
N THR A 172 -17.61 -12.06 1.22
CA THR A 172 -18.11 -13.38 0.83
C THR A 172 -17.47 -14.39 1.78
N PRO A 173 -18.21 -15.00 2.71
CA PRO A 173 -17.65 -16.08 3.53
C PRO A 173 -17.32 -17.29 2.65
N PRO A 174 -16.25 -18.05 2.97
CA PRO A 174 -15.92 -19.26 2.22
C PRO A 174 -17.08 -20.27 2.32
N ARG A 175 -17.67 -20.64 1.18
CA ARG A 175 -18.63 -21.74 1.09
C ARG A 175 -17.89 -23.04 1.44
N ARG A 176 -18.16 -23.56 2.63
CA ARG A 176 -17.80 -24.92 3.04
C ARG A 176 -18.59 -25.88 2.13
N ILE A 177 -17.91 -26.50 1.17
CA ILE A 177 -18.45 -27.66 0.46
C ILE A 177 -18.46 -28.79 1.49
N VAL A 178 -19.66 -29.17 1.93
CA VAL A 178 -19.90 -30.42 2.65
C VAL A 178 -20.30 -31.41 1.56
N ASP A 179 -19.41 -32.36 1.25
CA ASP A 179 -19.77 -33.54 0.46
C ASP A 179 -20.79 -34.39 1.25
N PRO A 180 -21.92 -34.77 0.63
CA PRO A 180 -22.72 -35.87 1.12
C PRO A 180 -22.53 -37.10 0.24
N GLY A 181 -21.95 -38.16 0.82
CA GLY A 181 -22.22 -39.57 0.46
C GLY A 181 -21.45 -40.15 -0.70
#